data_AF-A0A2T3ITZ5-F1
#
_entry.id   AF-A0A2T3ITZ5-F1
#
_cell.length_a   1.000
_cell.length_b   1.000
_cell.length_c   1.000
_cell.angle_alpha   90.00
_cell.angle_beta   90.00
_cell.angle_gamma   90.00
#
_symmetry.space_group_name_H-M   'P 1'
#
loop_
_entity.id
_entity.type
_entity.pdbx_description
1 polymer ?
#
loop_
_entity_poly.entity_id
_entity_poly.type
_entity_poly.pdbx_seq_one_letter_code
_entity_poly.pdbx_strand_id
1 'polypeptide(L)' 'MYEHEVIENELEYKGFSIFIEDNPDQYSEGYEYSVSRGTDILEIGLEFSFTNAVTSAKSWVDENT' A
#
# COMPACT_ATOMS: atom_id res chain seq x y z
N MET A 1 -21.49 11.83 10.77
CA MET A 1 -20.82 10.53 10.99
C MET A 1 -20.47 10.07 9.60
N TYR A 2 -19.23 10.28 9.16
CA TYR A 2 -18.83 9.93 7.81
C TYR A 2 -18.57 8.42 7.81
N GLU A 3 -19.31 7.73 6.96
CA GLU A 3 -19.10 6.32 6.66
C GLU A 3 -17.64 6.19 6.20
N HIS A 4 -16.88 5.36 6.91
CA HIS A 4 -15.60 4.87 6.40
C HIS A 4 -15.96 3.99 5.22
N GLU A 5 -16.00 4.59 4.03
CA GLU A 5 -15.85 3.87 2.79
C GLU A 5 -14.48 3.22 2.91
N VAL A 6 -14.45 1.92 3.18
CA VAL A 6 -13.23 1.13 3.10
C VAL A 6 -12.85 1.19 1.64
N ILE A 7 -12.02 2.18 1.31
CA ILE A 7 -11.35 2.24 0.02
C ILE A 7 -10.62 0.91 -0.06
N GLU A 8 -10.93 0.08 -1.07
CA GLU A 8 -10.36 -1.27 -1.25
C GLU A 8 -8.81 -1.30 -1.34
N ASN A 9 -8.20 -0.13 -1.21
CA ASN A 9 -6.80 0.21 -1.26
C ASN A 9 -6.12 0.26 0.11
N GLU A 10 -6.86 0.31 1.22
CA GLU A 10 -6.29 0.22 2.57
C GLU A 10 -6.58 -1.16 3.17
N LEU A 11 -5.52 -1.88 3.55
CA LEU A 11 -5.64 -3.17 4.21
C LEU A 11 -4.65 -3.31 5.36
N GLU A 12 -5.13 -3.86 6.48
CA GLU A 12 -4.27 -4.23 7.60
C GLU A 12 -3.62 -5.60 7.35
N TYR A 13 -2.30 -5.69 7.50
CA TYR A 13 -1.54 -6.92 7.39
C TYR A 13 -0.51 -7.02 8.52
N LYS A 14 -0.66 -8.04 9.39
CA LYS A 14 0.24 -8.29 10.54
C LYS A 14 0.46 -7.07 11.46
N GLY A 15 -0.54 -6.19 11.59
CA GLY A 15 -0.44 -4.97 12.41
C GLY A 15 0.25 -3.79 11.71
N PHE A 16 0.43 -3.88 10.39
CA PHE A 16 0.83 -2.79 9.50
C PHE A 16 -0.37 -2.38 8.64
N SER A 17 -0.46 -1.10 8.31
CA SER A 17 -1.41 -0.58 7.33
C SER A 17 -0.73 -0.51 5.97
N ILE A 18 -1.32 -1.16 4.96
CA ILE A 18 -0.85 -1.11 3.57
C ILE A 18 -1.85 -0.27 2.79
N PHE A 19 -1.36 0.76 2.10
CA PHE A 19 -2.14 1.58 1.18
C PHE A 19 -1.64 1.38 -0.24
N ILE A 20 -2.55 1.33 -1.21
CA ILE A 20 -2.22 1.21 -2.63
C ILE A 20 -3.03 2.21 -3.45
N GLU A 21 -2.38 3.05 -4.23
CA GLU A 21 -3.05 4.01 -5.11
C GLU A 21 -2.53 3.92 -6.53
N ASP A 22 -3.32 4.41 -7.50
CA ASP A 22 -2.84 4.58 -8.87
C ASP A 22 -1.65 5.52 -8.87
N ASN A 23 -0.61 5.21 -9.64
CA ASN A 23 0.56 6.08 -9.74
C ASN A 23 0.11 7.47 -10.23
N PRO A 24 0.34 8.55 -9.45
CA PRO A 24 -0.09 9.89 -9.82
C PRO A 24 0.68 10.46 -11.04
N ASP A 25 1.78 9.82 -11.45
CA ASP A 25 2.54 10.22 -12.64
C ASP A 25 1.79 9.87 -13.94
N GLN A 26 1.29 10.90 -14.63
CA GLN A 26 0.53 10.77 -15.87
C GLN A 26 1.29 10.11 -17.04
N TYR A 27 2.60 9.93 -16.93
CA TYR A 27 3.43 9.29 -17.96
C TYR A 27 3.76 7.84 -17.63
N SER A 28 3.55 7.43 -16.39
CA SER A 28 3.98 6.15 -15.85
C SER A 28 2.78 5.42 -15.27
N GLU A 29 2.20 4.51 -16.06
CA GLU A 29 1.18 3.58 -15.54
C GLU A 29 1.74 2.79 -14.34
N GLY A 30 0.87 2.39 -13.42
CA GLY A 30 1.25 1.57 -12.28
C GLY A 30 0.50 1.96 -11.01
N TYR A 31 0.99 1.43 -9.89
CA TYR A 31 0.42 1.59 -8.56
C TYR A 31 1.55 1.90 -7.58
N GLU A 32 1.33 2.92 -6.74
CA GLU A 32 2.17 3.16 -5.57
C GLU A 32 1.61 2.38 -4.39
N TYR A 33 2.48 1.69 -3.65
CA TYR A 33 2.13 1.15 -2.34
C TYR A 33 2.89 1.88 -1.24
N SER A 34 2.28 1.98 -0.07
CA SER A 34 2.96 2.38 1.15
C SER A 34 2.64 1.42 2.30
N VAL A 35 3.65 1.14 3.12
CA VAL A 35 3.52 0.35 4.35
C VAL A 35 3.73 1.27 5.54
N SER A 36 2.77 1.29 6.44
CA SER A 36 2.76 2.17 7.61
C SER A 36 2.54 1.37 8.89
N ARG A 37 3.01 1.91 10.01
CA ARG A 37 2.68 1.40 11.35
C ARG A 37 2.33 2.55 12.27
N GLY A 38 1.05 2.67 12.63
CA GLY A 38 0.56 3.84 13.35
C GLY A 38 0.62 5.08 12.45
N THR A 39 1.39 6.09 12.86
CA THR A 39 1.55 7.35 12.10
C THR A 39 2.78 7.38 11.20
N ASP A 40 3.64 6.35 11.28
CA ASP A 40 4.91 6.32 10.58
C ASP A 40 4.80 5.51 9.28
N ILE A 41 5.23 6.11 8.17
CA ILE A 41 5.43 5.41 6.89
C ILE A 41 6.82 4.77 6.94
N LEU A 42 6.87 3.47 6.66
CA LEU A 42 8.08 2.66 6.76
C LEU A 42 8.65 2.30 5.39
N GLU A 43 7.79 2.13 4.39
CA GLU A 43 8.17 1.77 3.02
C GLU A 43 7.21 2.41 2.01
N ILE A 44 7.74 2.81 0.86
CA ILE A 44 6.96 3.23 -0.31
C ILE A 44 7.61 2.60 -1.55
N GLY A 45 6.80 2.06 -2.46
CA GLY A 45 7.30 1.52 -3.72
C GLY A 45 6.29 1.65 -4.86
N LEU A 46 6.79 1.43 -6.08
CA LEU A 46 5.99 1.50 -7.31
C LEU A 46 6.00 0.15 -8.01
N GLU A 47 4.84 -0.29 -8.45
CA GLU A 47 4.65 -1.55 -9.15
C GLU A 47 3.74 -1.37 -10.36
N PHE A 48 3.95 -2.16 -11.41
CA PHE A 48 3.16 -2.04 -12.64
C PHE A 48 1.71 -2.54 -12.52
N SER A 49 1.37 -3.24 -11.43
CA SER A 49 0.01 -3.74 -11.20
C SER A 49 -0.36 -3.76 -9.73
N PHE A 50 -1.65 -3.63 -9.43
CA PHE A 50 -2.19 -3.68 -8.07
C PHE A 50 -1.77 -4.95 -7.33
N THR A 51 -1.83 -6.12 -7.98
CA THR A 51 -1.43 -7.40 -7.36
C THR A 51 0.05 -7.42 -6.99
N ASN A 52 0.92 -6.85 -7.83
CA ASN A 52 2.33 -6.73 -7.51
C ASN A 52 2.54 -5.76 -6.35
N ALA A 53 1.87 -4.60 -6.35
CA ALA A 53 1.90 -3.65 -5.24
C ALA A 53 1.52 -4.30 -3.90
N VAL A 54 0.43 -5.07 -3.86
CA VAL A 54 0.02 -5.85 -2.67
C VAL A 54 1.09 -6.86 -2.28
N THR A 55 1.65 -7.58 -3.27
CA THR A 55 2.63 -8.64 -3.01
C THR A 55 3.92 -8.06 -2.44
N SER A 56 4.46 -7.00 -3.06
CA SER A 56 5.69 -6.32 -2.63
C SER A 56 5.52 -5.70 -1.24
N ALA A 57 4.39 -5.05 -0.95
CA ALA A 57 4.10 -4.53 0.37
C ALA A 57 4.06 -5.63 1.45
N LYS A 58 3.40 -6.76 1.17
CA LYS A 58 3.33 -7.90 2.11
C LYS A 58 4.68 -8.58 2.30
N SER A 59 5.45 -8.74 1.22
CA SER A 59 6.81 -9.29 1.28
C SER A 59 7.71 -8.43 2.16
N TRP A 60 7.64 -7.10 2.03
CA TRP A 60 8.37 -6.21 2.92
C TRP A 60 7.96 -6.41 4.38
N VAL A 61 6.66 -6.52 4.68
CA VAL A 61 6.20 -6.80 6.05
C VAL A 61 6.74 -8.14 6.55
N ASP A 62 6.67 -9.19 5.74
CA ASP A 62 7.17 -10.52 6.10
C ASP A 62 8.67 -10.54 6.41
N GLU A 63 9.47 -9.73 5.70
CA GLU A 63 10.91 -9.60 5.95
C GLU A 63 11.26 -8.76 7.19
N ASN A 64 10.31 -7.97 7.69
CA ASN A 64 10.48 -7.04 8.80
C ASN A 64 9.68 -7.44 10.06
N THR A 65 9.14 -8.66 10.12
CA THR A 65 8.45 -9.26 11.29
C THR A 65 8.99 -10.63 11.65
#